data_AF-A0A9P9YXR1-F1
#
_entry.id   AF-A0A9P9YXR1-F1
#
_cell.length_a   1.000
_cell.length_b   1.000
_cell.length_c   1.000
_cell.angle_alpha   90.00
_cell.angle_beta   90.00
_cell.angle_gamma   90.00
#
_symmetry.space_group_name_H-M   'P 1'
#
loop_
_entity.id
_entity.type
_entity.pdbx_description
1 polymer ?
#
loop_
_entity_poly.entity_id
_entity_poly.type
_entity_poly.pdbx_seq_one_letter_code
_entity_poly.pdbx_strand_id
1 'polypeptide(L)'
;MSDEEETSSISPQMSASSTRKKAKVYRSRYPYVVSVGENVNGYYKHLCVGVIISDEFVLTAAHCIKSKKNPPPRMFVAAGADMLNSRMQTRFFVVEVRWHPSFKLLQGHDIGVLRVFPKFQLDNIRLRSISFTVKPQNESDMRANLIGWGRVKISKRIGIQEMPFQTIENDVCKKKHRFVFLTGTDICAIHLRGPKGPCDVSGKDTDICRKKSIRISI
;
A
#
# COMPACT_ATOMS: atom_id res chain seq x y z
N MET A 1 48.48 -7.73 70.44
CA MET A 1 49.19 -8.56 69.46
C MET A 1 48.15 -9.43 68.77
N SER A 2 47.64 -9.02 67.61
CA SER A 2 48.12 -9.43 66.27
C SER A 2 47.82 -10.93 66.00
N ASP A 3 47.15 -11.37 64.94
CA ASP A 3 46.82 -10.77 63.64
C ASP A 3 45.58 -11.44 63.00
N GLU A 4 45.08 -10.79 61.95
CA GLU A 4 44.02 -11.14 61.00
C GLU A 4 44.37 -12.32 60.06
N GLU A 5 43.35 -12.85 59.35
CA GLU A 5 43.30 -13.34 57.93
C GLU A 5 42.26 -14.49 57.83
N GLU A 6 41.41 -14.73 56.82
CA GLU A 6 40.71 -13.97 55.77
C GLU A 6 39.62 -14.93 55.23
N THR A 7 38.49 -14.35 54.80
CA THR A 7 37.38 -14.75 53.86
C THR A 7 37.38 -16.17 53.19
N SER A 8 36.29 -16.74 52.67
CA SER A 8 35.05 -16.21 52.09
C SER A 8 33.98 -17.32 52.00
N SER A 9 32.74 -16.96 52.26
CA SER A 9 31.54 -17.76 51.99
C SER A 9 31.02 -17.44 50.58
N ILE A 10 31.07 -18.40 49.66
CA ILE A 10 30.55 -18.26 48.29
C ILE A 10 29.05 -18.53 48.28
N SER A 11 28.24 -17.48 48.21
CA SER A 11 26.83 -17.56 47.82
C SER A 11 26.68 -17.29 46.31
N PRO A 12 25.90 -18.08 45.55
CA PRO A 12 25.65 -17.78 44.14
C PRO A 12 24.72 -16.57 44.02
N GLN A 13 25.23 -15.44 43.53
CA GLN A 13 24.40 -14.32 43.12
C GLN A 13 23.63 -14.68 41.84
N MET A 14 22.31 -14.79 41.94
CA MET A 14 21.42 -14.65 40.79
C MET A 14 21.32 -13.17 40.41
N SER A 15 22.11 -12.72 39.44
CA SER A 15 21.91 -11.43 38.78
C SER A 15 21.43 -11.65 37.35
N ALA A 16 20.13 -11.89 37.19
CA ALA A 16 19.49 -11.85 35.89
C ALA A 16 19.38 -10.38 35.42
N SER A 17 20.45 -9.88 34.80
CA SER A 17 20.43 -8.59 34.08
C SER A 17 19.62 -8.75 32.79
N SER A 18 18.31 -8.58 32.90
CA SER A 18 17.41 -8.48 31.75
C SER A 18 17.58 -7.11 31.09
N THR A 19 18.55 -7.00 30.20
CA THR A 19 18.61 -5.87 29.27
C THR A 19 17.47 -6.03 28.26
N ARG A 20 16.34 -5.34 28.48
CA ARG A 20 15.29 -5.15 27.47
C ARG A 20 15.91 -4.45 26.25
N LYS A 21 16.35 -5.21 25.26
CA LYS A 21 16.65 -4.69 23.92
C LYS A 21 15.42 -3.93 23.45
N LYS A 22 15.48 -2.60 23.40
CA LYS A 22 14.45 -1.77 22.78
C LYS A 22 14.22 -2.30 21.36
N ALA A 23 13.02 -2.78 21.09
CA ALA A 23 12.68 -3.32 19.78
C ALA A 23 12.90 -2.22 18.72
N LYS A 24 13.69 -2.54 17.68
CA LYS A 24 13.93 -1.61 16.57
C LYS A 24 12.63 -1.43 15.79
N VAL A 25 12.02 -0.25 15.92
CA VAL A 25 10.79 0.11 15.19
C VAL A 25 11.14 0.26 13.70
N TYR A 26 10.41 -0.47 12.84
CA TYR A 26 10.56 -0.33 11.39
C TYR A 26 9.88 0.95 10.91
N ARG A 27 10.62 1.77 10.16
CA ARG A 27 10.08 2.96 9.51
C ARG A 27 9.77 2.64 8.05
N SER A 28 8.49 2.72 7.67
CA SER A 28 8.09 2.59 6.27
C SER A 28 8.27 3.93 5.58
N ARG A 29 8.74 3.93 4.33
CA ARG A 29 8.81 5.17 3.52
C ARG A 29 7.42 5.65 3.12
N TYR A 30 6.46 4.73 3.03
CA TYR A 30 5.08 5.00 2.63
C TYR A 30 4.11 4.39 3.64
N PRO A 31 4.03 4.93 4.87
CA PRO A 31 3.31 4.31 5.99
C PRO A 31 1.78 4.26 5.79
N TYR A 32 1.28 4.91 4.74
CA TYR A 32 -0.13 4.89 4.33
C TYR A 32 -0.42 3.95 3.16
N VAL A 33 0.60 3.41 2.48
CA VAL A 33 0.41 2.52 1.33
C VAL A 33 0.33 1.08 1.78
N VAL A 34 -0.67 0.37 1.27
CA VAL A 34 -0.91 -1.03 1.60
C VAL A 34 -1.04 -1.89 0.36
N SER A 35 -0.75 -3.17 0.53
CA SER A 35 -1.00 -4.21 -0.46
C SER A 35 -2.35 -4.85 -0.16
N VAL A 36 -3.26 -4.83 -1.12
CA VAL A 36 -4.52 -5.58 -1.08
C VAL A 36 -4.31 -6.88 -1.86
N GLY A 37 -4.60 -8.00 -1.22
CA GLY A 37 -4.31 -9.31 -1.80
C GLY A 37 -5.23 -10.41 -1.31
N GLU A 38 -5.02 -11.60 -1.85
CA GLU A 38 -5.77 -12.81 -1.51
C GLU A 38 -4.83 -13.97 -1.17
N ASN A 39 -5.29 -14.88 -0.31
CA ASN A 39 -4.62 -16.15 -0.09
C ASN A 39 -4.99 -17.13 -1.22
N VAL A 40 -3.98 -17.63 -1.93
CA VAL A 40 -4.09 -18.67 -2.96
C VAL A 40 -3.17 -19.81 -2.56
N ASN A 41 -3.74 -20.97 -2.23
CA ASN A 41 -3.01 -22.18 -1.86
C ASN A 41 -1.98 -21.95 -0.74
N GLY A 42 -2.32 -21.15 0.28
CA GLY A 42 -1.44 -20.83 1.39
C GLY A 42 -0.51 -19.63 1.14
N TYR A 43 -0.42 -19.13 -0.09
CA TYR A 43 0.45 -18.02 -0.47
C TYR A 43 -0.31 -16.72 -0.61
N TYR A 44 0.34 -15.62 -0.21
CA TYR A 44 -0.21 -14.28 -0.42
C TYR A 44 0.04 -13.81 -1.86
N LYS A 45 -1.05 -13.49 -2.55
CA LYS A 45 -1.05 -12.93 -3.90
C LYS A 45 -1.49 -11.47 -3.83
N HIS A 46 -0.56 -10.56 -4.15
CA HIS A 46 -0.88 -9.16 -4.34
C HIS A 46 -1.79 -8.99 -5.56
N LEU A 47 -2.84 -8.19 -5.39
CA LEU A 47 -3.81 -7.87 -6.45
C LEU A 47 -3.75 -6.38 -6.80
N CYS A 48 -3.83 -5.54 -5.78
CA CYS A 48 -3.95 -4.09 -5.93
C CYS A 48 -3.22 -3.35 -4.82
N VAL A 49 -2.99 -2.06 -5.05
CA VAL A 49 -2.59 -1.11 -4.01
C VAL A 49 -3.84 -0.57 -3.31
N GLY A 50 -3.70 -0.22 -2.04
CA GLY A 50 -4.67 0.58 -1.31
C GLY A 50 -3.98 1.64 -0.46
N VAL A 51 -4.77 2.53 0.12
CA VAL A 51 -4.29 3.61 1.00
C VAL A 51 -5.09 3.63 2.30
N ILE A 52 -4.41 3.74 3.44
CA ILE A 52 -5.03 3.86 4.76
C ILE A 52 -5.69 5.24 4.87
N ILE A 53 -7.00 5.28 5.13
CA ILE A 53 -7.76 6.52 5.32
C ILE A 53 -8.26 6.69 6.76
N SER A 54 -8.31 5.61 7.55
CA SER A 54 -8.52 5.64 9.00
C SER A 54 -7.85 4.44 9.68
N ASP A 55 -8.04 4.30 10.99
CA ASP A 55 -7.61 3.15 11.79
C ASP A 55 -8.26 1.81 11.36
N GLU A 56 -9.33 1.82 10.56
CA GLU A 56 -10.01 0.60 10.11
C GLU A 56 -10.38 0.56 8.64
N PHE A 57 -10.17 1.67 7.91
CA PHE A 57 -10.55 1.78 6.52
C PHE A 57 -9.36 1.94 5.57
N VAL A 58 -9.44 1.21 4.46
CA VAL A 58 -8.51 1.29 3.33
C VAL A 58 -9.29 1.68 2.07
N LEU A 59 -8.83 2.73 1.40
CA LEU A 59 -9.28 3.12 0.06
C LEU A 59 -8.56 2.29 -1.00
N THR A 60 -9.29 1.80 -2.00
CA THR A 60 -8.75 1.08 -3.15
C THR A 60 -9.67 1.28 -4.37
N ALA A 61 -9.38 0.61 -5.49
CA ALA A 61 -10.23 0.68 -6.67
C ALA A 61 -11.40 -0.33 -6.59
N ALA A 62 -12.55 0.04 -7.13
CA ALA A 62 -13.72 -0.82 -7.15
C ALA A 62 -13.48 -2.11 -7.97
N HIS A 63 -12.75 -2.02 -9.08
CA HIS A 63 -12.41 -3.16 -9.92
C HIS A 63 -11.57 -4.23 -9.19
N CYS A 64 -10.88 -3.85 -8.11
CA CYS A 64 -10.12 -4.78 -7.28
C CYS A 64 -11.03 -5.68 -6.43
N ILE A 65 -12.24 -5.22 -6.10
CA ILE A 65 -13.09 -5.81 -5.05
C ILE A 65 -14.53 -6.15 -5.47
N LYS A 66 -15.04 -5.59 -6.58
CA LYS A 66 -16.45 -5.77 -6.99
C LYS A 66 -16.86 -7.24 -7.15
N SER A 67 -15.95 -8.11 -7.58
CA SER A 67 -16.22 -9.53 -7.79
C SER A 67 -16.07 -10.39 -6.52
N LYS A 68 -15.83 -9.75 -5.37
CA LYS A 68 -15.54 -10.44 -4.10
C LYS A 68 -16.81 -10.56 -3.25
N LYS A 69 -16.88 -11.63 -2.46
CA LYS A 69 -17.92 -11.81 -1.44
C LYS A 69 -17.80 -10.74 -0.35
N ASN A 70 -18.87 -10.51 0.40
CA ASN A 70 -18.88 -9.64 1.57
C ASN A 70 -19.43 -10.42 2.78
N PRO A 71 -18.61 -10.78 3.79
CA PRO A 71 -17.15 -10.57 3.87
C PRO A 71 -16.37 -11.43 2.86
N PRO A 72 -15.17 -10.99 2.41
CA PRO A 72 -14.32 -11.75 1.50
C PRO A 72 -13.39 -12.72 2.27
N PRO A 73 -13.64 -14.05 2.28
CA PRO A 73 -12.98 -14.99 3.20
C PRO A 73 -11.48 -15.18 2.99
N ARG A 74 -10.95 -14.82 1.82
CA ARG A 74 -9.53 -15.02 1.47
C ARG A 74 -8.76 -13.72 1.31
N MET A 75 -9.37 -12.57 1.58
CA MET A 75 -8.73 -11.27 1.34
C MET A 75 -8.04 -10.71 2.59
N PHE A 76 -6.89 -10.10 2.33
CA PHE A 76 -6.05 -9.49 3.35
C PHE A 76 -5.51 -8.15 2.87
N VAL A 77 -5.27 -7.27 3.82
CA VAL A 77 -4.43 -6.08 3.65
C VAL A 77 -3.08 -6.36 4.31
N ALA A 78 -1.98 -6.19 3.57
CA ALA A 78 -0.63 -6.24 4.10
C ALA A 78 -0.02 -4.83 4.15
N ALA A 79 0.43 -4.40 5.34
CA ALA A 79 0.87 -3.05 5.60
C ALA A 79 2.12 -2.99 6.51
N GLY A 80 2.73 -1.81 6.60
CA GLY A 80 3.80 -1.53 7.56
C GLY A 80 5.18 -2.06 7.19
N ALA A 81 5.39 -2.42 5.92
CA ALA A 81 6.72 -2.60 5.34
C ALA A 81 6.75 -2.32 3.83
N ASP A 82 7.85 -1.75 3.36
CA ASP A 82 8.06 -1.37 1.96
C ASP A 82 8.29 -2.59 1.04
N MET A 83 8.70 -3.73 1.62
CA MET A 83 8.94 -4.95 0.87
C MET A 83 7.75 -5.89 0.95
N LEU A 84 7.17 -6.19 -0.21
CA LEU A 84 6.10 -7.16 -0.34
C LEU A 84 6.58 -8.54 0.13
N ASN A 85 5.73 -9.28 0.85
CA ASN A 85 6.05 -10.59 1.43
C ASN A 85 7.22 -10.57 2.44
N SER A 86 7.51 -9.39 3.01
CA SER A 86 8.41 -9.28 4.16
C SER A 86 7.75 -9.84 5.42
N ARG A 87 8.55 -10.48 6.29
CA ARG A 87 8.11 -10.85 7.65
C ARG A 87 7.76 -9.63 8.52
N MET A 88 8.18 -8.45 8.09
CA MET A 88 7.86 -7.18 8.74
C MET A 88 6.51 -6.61 8.29
N GLN A 89 5.79 -7.22 7.33
CA GLN A 89 4.43 -6.79 7.02
C GLN A 89 3.45 -7.38 8.04
N THR A 90 2.54 -6.56 8.54
CA THR A 90 1.38 -7.03 9.30
C THR A 90 0.24 -7.32 8.31
N ARG A 91 -0.47 -8.43 8.51
CA ARG A 91 -1.66 -8.79 7.73
C ARG A 91 -2.92 -8.54 8.54
N PHE A 92 -3.90 -7.94 7.89
CA PHE A 92 -5.21 -7.63 8.44
C PHE A 92 -6.27 -8.31 7.57
N PHE A 93 -7.26 -8.94 8.20
CA PHE A 93 -8.40 -9.52 7.49
C PHE A 93 -9.26 -8.42 6.90
N VAL A 94 -9.77 -8.62 5.69
CA VAL A 94 -10.83 -7.77 5.15
C VAL A 94 -12.17 -8.34 5.61
N VAL A 95 -12.88 -7.58 6.44
CA VAL A 95 -14.17 -7.99 7.02
C VAL A 95 -15.36 -7.35 6.34
N GLU A 96 -15.12 -6.33 5.50
CA GLU A 96 -16.16 -5.69 4.73
C GLU A 96 -15.60 -5.09 3.44
N VAL A 97 -16.38 -5.17 2.36
CA VAL A 97 -16.10 -4.52 1.08
C VAL A 97 -17.27 -3.64 0.68
N ARG A 98 -17.00 -2.40 0.30
CA ARG A 98 -17.96 -1.47 -0.30
C ARG A 98 -17.35 -0.82 -1.53
N TRP A 99 -18.14 -0.57 -2.55
CA TRP A 99 -17.72 0.17 -3.75
C TRP A 99 -18.80 1.14 -4.16
N HIS A 100 -18.44 2.14 -4.97
CA HIS A 100 -19.40 3.13 -5.43
C HIS A 100 -20.54 2.47 -6.24
N PRO A 101 -21.83 2.75 -5.94
CA PRO A 101 -22.96 2.06 -6.56
C PRO A 101 -23.02 2.26 -8.08
N SER A 102 -22.60 3.42 -8.58
CA SER A 102 -22.54 3.73 -10.01
C SER A 102 -21.34 3.11 -10.74
N PHE A 103 -20.46 2.35 -10.05
CA PHE A 103 -19.27 1.78 -10.68
C PHE A 103 -19.61 0.77 -11.78
N LYS A 104 -19.14 1.09 -12.99
CA LYS A 104 -19.16 0.21 -14.16
C LYS A 104 -17.76 0.18 -14.78
N LEU A 105 -17.32 -1.01 -15.20
CA LEU A 105 -16.00 -1.19 -15.78
C LEU A 105 -15.84 -0.25 -16.99
N LEU A 106 -14.73 0.50 -17.01
CA LEU A 106 -14.42 1.54 -18.00
C LEU A 106 -15.34 2.78 -18.01
N GLN A 107 -16.32 2.90 -17.12
CA GLN A 107 -17.28 4.02 -17.08
C GLN A 107 -17.17 4.92 -15.83
N GLY A 108 -16.06 4.86 -15.10
CA GLY A 108 -15.81 5.77 -13.98
C GLY A 108 -16.28 5.21 -12.64
N HIS A 109 -16.19 6.04 -11.59
CA HIS A 109 -16.49 5.69 -10.20
C HIS A 109 -15.74 4.45 -9.69
N ASP A 110 -14.51 4.24 -10.14
CA ASP A 110 -13.71 3.06 -9.80
C ASP A 110 -13.04 3.22 -8.43
N ILE A 111 -13.88 3.42 -7.41
CA ILE A 111 -13.50 3.69 -6.02
C ILE A 111 -14.21 2.70 -5.09
N GLY A 112 -13.44 2.15 -4.14
CA GLY A 112 -13.90 1.17 -3.17
C GLY A 112 -13.21 1.32 -1.83
N VAL A 113 -13.88 0.84 -0.78
CA VAL A 113 -13.42 0.91 0.61
C VAL A 113 -13.47 -0.48 1.23
N LEU A 114 -12.41 -0.83 1.95
CA LEU A 114 -12.29 -2.05 2.74
C LEU A 114 -12.34 -1.69 4.21
N ARG A 115 -13.09 -2.45 5.01
CA ARG A 115 -12.95 -2.44 6.47
C ARG A 115 -12.07 -3.60 6.90
N VAL A 116 -11.10 -3.34 7.77
CA VAL A 116 -10.15 -4.36 8.23
C VAL A 116 -10.35 -4.78 9.69
N PHE A 117 -9.88 -5.97 10.03
CA PHE A 117 -9.74 -6.45 11.39
C PHE A 117 -8.41 -7.21 11.57
N PRO A 118 -7.65 -7.02 12.66
CA PRO A 118 -7.85 -5.98 13.69
C PRO A 118 -7.68 -4.55 13.12
N LYS A 119 -7.96 -3.53 13.93
CA LYS A 119 -7.69 -2.14 13.57
C LYS A 119 -6.19 -1.89 13.43
N PHE A 120 -5.82 -0.95 12.57
CA PHE A 120 -4.46 -0.44 12.45
C PHE A 120 -4.07 0.32 13.71
N GLN A 121 -2.87 0.03 14.22
CA GLN A 121 -2.23 0.86 15.24
C GLN A 121 -1.44 1.97 14.53
N LEU A 122 -2.07 3.13 14.37
CA LEU A 122 -1.50 4.28 13.67
C LEU A 122 -0.48 4.99 14.57
N ASP A 123 0.79 4.61 14.44
CA ASP A 123 1.92 5.15 15.20
C ASP A 123 2.62 6.33 14.50
N ASN A 124 2.15 6.71 13.30
CA ASN A 124 2.74 7.73 12.42
C ASN A 124 4.19 7.43 11.99
N ILE A 125 4.69 6.21 12.22
CA ILE A 125 6.05 5.77 11.90
C ILE A 125 6.02 4.59 10.93
N ARG A 126 5.30 3.54 11.31
CA ARG A 126 5.10 2.33 10.52
C ARG A 126 3.77 2.35 9.79
N LEU A 127 2.72 2.87 10.43
CA LEU A 127 1.38 3.00 9.87
C LEU A 127 0.83 4.41 10.09
N ARG A 128 0.25 4.99 9.05
CA ARG A 128 -0.32 6.34 9.05
C ARG A 128 -1.52 6.40 8.10
N SER A 129 -2.58 7.13 8.45
CA SER A 129 -3.63 7.46 7.49
C SER A 129 -3.25 8.69 6.64
N ILE A 130 -3.79 8.79 5.43
CA ILE A 130 -3.74 10.05 4.69
C ILE A 130 -4.84 11.00 5.16
N SER A 131 -4.60 12.30 5.03
CA SER A 131 -5.65 13.31 5.02
C SER A 131 -6.04 13.61 3.58
N PHE A 132 -7.32 13.80 3.31
CA PHE A 132 -7.83 14.20 2.01
C PHE A 132 -8.78 15.37 2.17
N THR A 133 -8.85 16.23 1.15
CA THR A 133 -9.79 17.34 1.10
C THR A 133 -10.78 17.08 -0.03
N VAL A 134 -12.06 17.32 0.23
CA VAL A 134 -13.09 17.28 -0.82
C VAL A 134 -13.08 18.63 -1.55
N LYS A 135 -12.10 18.80 -2.44
CA LYS A 135 -12.10 19.90 -3.41
C LYS A 135 -12.12 19.30 -4.82
N PRO A 136 -12.95 19.81 -5.73
CA PRO A 136 -12.88 19.40 -7.12
C PRO A 136 -11.53 19.88 -7.69
N GLN A 137 -10.58 18.96 -7.77
CA GLN A 137 -9.31 19.19 -8.46
C GLN A 137 -9.51 18.87 -9.94
N ASN A 138 -9.94 19.88 -10.69
CA ASN A 138 -9.82 19.90 -12.14
C ASN A 138 -8.48 20.53 -12.56
N GLU A 139 -7.43 20.36 -11.76
CA GLU A 139 -6.14 21.00 -11.99
C GLU A 139 -5.25 20.10 -12.85
N SER A 140 -4.97 20.56 -14.08
CA SER A 140 -3.86 20.07 -14.89
C SER A 140 -2.52 20.52 -14.30
N ASP A 141 -1.43 19.92 -14.78
CA ASP A 141 -0.05 20.30 -14.46
C ASP A 141 0.40 20.08 -13.01
N MET A 142 -0.40 19.37 -12.21
CA MET A 142 -0.02 18.95 -10.87
C MET A 142 0.99 17.81 -10.92
N ARG A 143 2.10 17.94 -10.19
CA ARG A 143 3.03 16.82 -9.98
C ARG A 143 2.44 15.81 -9.01
N ALA A 144 2.51 14.53 -9.37
CA ALA A 144 2.03 13.43 -8.56
C ALA A 144 3.04 12.28 -8.61
N ASN A 145 3.07 11.46 -7.56
CA ASN A 145 3.91 10.27 -7.52
C ASN A 145 3.04 9.01 -7.49
N LEU A 146 3.32 8.10 -8.41
CA LEU A 146 2.72 6.77 -8.42
C LEU A 146 3.57 5.84 -7.56
N ILE A 147 2.97 5.26 -6.52
CA ILE A 147 3.67 4.41 -5.56
C ILE A 147 3.03 3.01 -5.55
N GLY A 148 3.83 1.95 -5.57
CA GLY A 148 3.31 0.57 -5.51
C GLY A 148 4.36 -0.51 -5.74
N TRP A 149 3.90 -1.74 -6.02
CA TRP A 149 4.76 -2.89 -6.31
C TRP A 149 4.61 -3.41 -7.75
N GLY A 150 3.68 -2.84 -8.52
CA GLY A 150 3.33 -3.29 -9.87
C GLY A 150 2.74 -4.70 -9.91
N ARG A 151 2.74 -5.33 -11.10
CA ARG A 151 2.24 -6.70 -11.26
C ARG A 151 3.31 -7.69 -10.83
N VAL A 152 3.02 -8.45 -9.78
CA VAL A 152 4.00 -9.35 -9.14
C VAL A 152 3.53 -10.80 -9.21
N LYS A 153 4.49 -11.71 -9.42
CA LYS A 153 4.24 -13.14 -9.24
C LYS A 153 4.02 -13.43 -7.75
N ILE A 154 3.20 -14.44 -7.46
CA ILE A 154 2.91 -14.90 -6.08
C ILE A 154 4.22 -15.16 -5.33
N SER A 155 4.25 -14.85 -4.04
CA SER A 155 5.40 -15.05 -3.14
C SER A 155 6.68 -14.28 -3.47
N LYS A 156 6.71 -13.48 -4.54
CA LYS A 156 7.90 -12.70 -4.88
C LYS A 156 8.09 -11.55 -3.89
N ARG A 157 9.32 -11.37 -3.41
CA ARG A 157 9.72 -10.18 -2.65
C ARG A 157 10.14 -9.07 -3.60
N ILE A 158 9.42 -7.96 -3.55
CA ILE A 158 9.69 -6.76 -4.36
C ILE A 158 9.57 -5.56 -3.43
N GLY A 159 10.51 -4.62 -3.56
CA GLY A 159 10.47 -3.35 -2.84
C GLY A 159 9.50 -2.40 -3.54
N ILE A 160 8.77 -1.61 -2.75
CA ILE A 160 7.88 -0.58 -3.26
C ILE A 160 8.68 0.45 -4.07
N GLN A 161 8.15 0.82 -5.24
CA GLN A 161 8.73 1.80 -6.14
C GLN A 161 7.85 3.03 -6.21
N GLU A 162 8.49 4.13 -6.58
CA GLU A 162 7.86 5.43 -6.80
C GLU A 162 8.24 5.93 -8.19
N MET A 163 7.27 6.47 -8.92
CA MET A 163 7.46 7.03 -10.24
C MET A 163 6.81 8.41 -10.36
N PRO A 164 7.50 9.39 -10.95
CA PRO A 164 6.99 10.74 -11.08
C PRO A 164 6.05 10.89 -12.27
N PHE A 165 4.89 11.48 -12.02
CA PHE A 165 3.84 11.78 -12.98
C PHE A 165 3.44 13.26 -12.89
N GLN A 166 2.77 13.74 -13.93
CA GLN A 166 2.15 15.06 -13.98
C GLN A 166 0.74 14.93 -14.54
N THR A 167 -0.25 15.53 -13.89
CA THR A 167 -1.63 15.54 -14.40
C THR A 167 -1.70 16.34 -15.69
N ILE A 168 -2.55 15.90 -16.60
CA ILE A 168 -2.84 16.61 -17.84
C ILE A 168 -4.35 16.71 -18.00
N GLU A 169 -4.79 17.68 -18.80
CA GLU A 169 -6.19 17.82 -19.12
C GLU A 169 -6.76 16.53 -19.75
N ASN A 170 -7.95 16.16 -19.30
CA ASN A 170 -8.65 14.98 -19.76
C ASN A 170 -8.91 14.98 -21.28
N ASP A 171 -9.14 16.16 -21.86
CA ASP A 171 -9.34 16.31 -23.30
C ASP A 171 -8.05 16.10 -24.10
N VAL A 172 -6.92 16.60 -23.60
CA VAL A 172 -5.60 16.32 -24.17
C VAL A 172 -5.32 14.82 -24.11
N CYS A 173 -5.66 14.17 -22.98
CA CYS A 173 -5.50 12.73 -22.82
C CYS A 173 -6.36 11.91 -23.79
N LYS A 174 -7.62 12.28 -23.99
CA LYS A 174 -8.53 11.63 -24.96
C LYS A 174 -8.02 11.77 -26.39
N LYS A 175 -7.68 12.99 -26.81
CA LYS A 175 -7.29 13.32 -28.19
C LYS A 175 -5.90 12.79 -28.56
N LYS A 176 -4.89 13.04 -27.71
CA LYS A 176 -3.49 12.74 -28.04
C LYS A 176 -3.02 11.36 -27.58
N HIS A 177 -3.65 10.78 -26.55
CA HIS A 177 -3.21 9.51 -25.96
C HIS A 177 -4.22 8.35 -26.11
N ARG A 178 -5.30 8.56 -26.88
CA ARG A 178 -6.33 7.54 -27.21
C ARG A 178 -6.98 6.89 -25.99
N PHE A 179 -7.10 7.62 -24.88
CA PHE A 179 -7.87 7.19 -23.69
C PHE A 179 -9.37 7.42 -23.90
N VAL A 180 -9.98 6.60 -24.77
CA VAL A 180 -11.39 6.76 -25.18
C VAL A 180 -12.41 6.54 -24.06
N PHE A 181 -12.02 5.82 -23.00
CA PHE A 181 -12.88 5.50 -21.86
C PHE A 181 -12.70 6.42 -20.65
N LEU A 182 -12.10 7.59 -20.86
CA LEU A 182 -11.85 8.56 -19.79
C LEU A 182 -13.11 9.37 -19.50
N THR A 183 -13.56 9.37 -18.25
CA THR A 183 -14.79 9.99 -17.76
C THR A 183 -14.49 11.22 -16.91
N GLY A 184 -15.52 11.97 -16.50
CA GLY A 184 -15.36 13.11 -15.61
C GLY A 184 -14.93 12.75 -14.18
N THR A 185 -15.01 11.47 -13.79
CA THR A 185 -14.55 10.97 -12.48
C THR A 185 -13.11 10.46 -12.54
N ASP A 186 -12.38 10.72 -13.62
CA ASP A 186 -11.02 10.26 -13.81
C ASP A 186 -10.07 11.45 -13.97
N ILE A 187 -8.85 11.28 -13.47
CA ILE A 187 -7.71 12.15 -13.74
C ILE A 187 -6.77 11.39 -14.68
N CYS A 188 -6.28 12.09 -15.70
CA CYS A 188 -5.19 11.60 -16.52
C CYS A 188 -3.85 12.20 -16.08
N ALA A 189 -2.80 11.39 -16.05
CA ALA A 189 -1.44 11.86 -15.76
C ALA A 189 -0.41 11.20 -16.68
N ILE A 190 0.65 11.91 -17.04
CA ILE A 190 1.77 11.43 -17.87
C ILE A 190 3.04 11.21 -17.06
N HIS A 191 3.81 10.18 -17.41
CA HIS A 191 5.10 9.91 -16.77
C HIS A 191 6.18 10.89 -17.26
N LEU A 192 6.95 11.46 -16.35
CA LEU A 192 7.91 12.52 -16.66
C LEU A 192 9.24 12.03 -17.25
N ARG A 193 9.54 10.72 -17.22
CA ARG A 193 10.84 10.16 -17.63
C ARG A 193 10.73 9.07 -18.70
N GLY A 194 9.80 9.23 -19.64
CA GLY A 194 9.60 8.29 -20.77
C GLY A 194 8.36 7.38 -20.63
N PRO A 195 8.18 6.37 -21.50
CA PRO A 195 6.96 5.56 -21.54
C PRO A 195 6.94 4.50 -20.43
N LYS A 196 6.57 4.89 -19.21
CA LYS A 196 6.30 3.98 -18.08
C LYS A 196 4.87 4.15 -17.59
N GLY A 197 4.22 3.03 -17.29
CA GLY A 197 2.88 2.96 -16.72
C GLY A 197 2.82 2.22 -15.38
N PRO A 198 1.62 1.96 -14.84
CA PRO A 198 1.45 1.45 -13.47
C PRO A 198 1.96 0.03 -13.23
N CYS A 199 2.14 -0.77 -14.28
CA CYS A 199 2.69 -2.12 -14.14
C CYS A 199 4.21 -2.13 -14.04
N ASP A 200 4.86 -1.08 -14.52
CA ASP A 200 6.32 -0.94 -14.53
C ASP A 200 6.88 -0.62 -13.13
N VAL A 201 6.00 -0.33 -12.16
CA VAL A 201 6.31 -0.19 -10.73
C VAL A 201 6.87 -1.49 -10.12
N SER A 202 6.90 -2.60 -10.86
CA SER A 202 7.56 -3.86 -10.47
C SER A 202 9.04 -3.96 -10.88
N GLY A 203 9.57 -2.96 -11.62
CA GLY A 203 10.90 -2.97 -12.21
C GLY A 203 11.08 -3.96 -13.36
N LYS A 204 10.01 -4.63 -13.80
CA LYS A 204 10.01 -5.48 -15.00
C LYS A 204 9.28 -4.76 -16.11
N ASP A 205 10.02 -4.40 -17.15
CA ASP A 205 9.54 -3.80 -18.38
C ASP A 205 8.65 -4.84 -19.08
N THR A 206 7.33 -4.65 -19.01
CA THR A 206 6.39 -5.47 -19.77
C THR A 206 5.68 -4.58 -20.76
N ASP A 207 5.83 -4.85 -22.06
CA ASP A 207 5.28 -4.05 -23.16
C ASP A 207 3.78 -3.75 -23.03
N ILE A 208 3.06 -4.58 -22.26
CA ILE A 208 1.63 -4.48 -21.98
C ILE A 208 1.24 -3.16 -21.27
N CYS A 209 2.16 -2.49 -20.56
CA CYS A 209 1.85 -1.29 -19.77
C CYS A 209 2.66 -0.04 -20.14
N ARG A 210 3.35 -0.03 -21.29
CA ARG A 210 4.07 1.13 -21.83
C ARG A 210 3.13 2.22 -22.38
N LYS A 211 2.19 2.69 -21.56
CA LYS A 211 1.40 3.88 -21.85
C LYS A 211 2.01 5.07 -21.12
N LYS A 212 2.30 6.14 -21.86
CA LYS A 212 2.82 7.39 -21.30
C LYS A 212 1.86 8.00 -20.29
N SER A 213 0.57 7.68 -20.35
CA SER A 213 -0.46 8.17 -19.44
C SER A 213 -1.18 7.07 -18.66
N ILE A 214 -1.69 7.46 -17.50
CA ILE A 214 -2.43 6.60 -16.56
C ILE A 214 -3.78 7.24 -16.25
N ARG A 215 -4.78 6.38 -16.02
CA ARG A 215 -6.10 6.75 -15.53
C ARG A 215 -6.12 6.54 -14.02
N ILE A 216 -6.40 7.59 -13.27
CA ILE A 216 -6.66 7.53 -11.83
C ILE A 216 -8.13 7.88 -11.65
N SER A 217 -8.93 6.91 -11.24
CA SER A 217 -10.34 7.16 -10.93
C SER A 217 -10.47 7.64 -9.49
N ILE A 218 -11.32 8.63 -9.25
CA ILE A 218 -11.68 9.15 -7.91
C ILE A 218 -13.16 8.88 -7.63
#